data_AF-A0A7J6SLU2-F1
#
_entry.id   AF-A0A7J6SLU2-F1
#
_cell.length_a   1.000
_cell.length_b   1.000
_cell.length_c   1.000
_cell.angle_alpha   90.00
_cell.angle_beta   90.00
_cell.angle_gamma   90.00
#
_symmetry.space_group_name_H-M   'P 1'
#
loop_
_entity.id
_entity.type
_entity.pdbx_description
1 polymer ?
#
loop_
_entity_poly.entity_id
_entity_poly.type
_entity_poly.pdbx_seq_one_letter_code
_entity_poly.pdbx_strand_id
1 'polypeptide(L)'
;MTDVAAVPISELLHDAEKGGCQAGISYLQQLRLRKMVDPHSVLCIGSQLLTKYSGKLGDEKWPVLEQVLLASLQAGADDWSAYCLKSLKKRFPKSHRVQRLVGQCNEARGDYDAAEEVYEGIMEEASDDMVTEKRKLAAKLGEVGPTTAGGVEALSSDIANFQTDTEVWQQVAMAYAAQGQVQQAAYCFEEVLLAMPHSIYNILTYAELLASAGQ
;
A
#
# COMPACT_ATOMS: atom_id res chain seq x y z
N MET A 1 -0.08 -14.69 29.82
CA MET A 1 -0.04 -13.76 28.68
C MET A 1 -0.39 -14.57 27.45
N THR A 2 -1.66 -14.55 27.04
CA THR A 2 -2.09 -15.15 25.78
C THR A 2 -1.48 -14.36 24.63
N ASP A 3 -0.89 -15.08 23.68
CA ASP A 3 -0.28 -14.50 22.50
C ASP A 3 -1.36 -13.78 21.69
N VAL A 4 -1.29 -12.45 21.63
CA VAL A 4 -2.29 -11.61 20.95
C VAL A 4 -2.28 -11.89 19.43
N ALA A 5 -1.26 -12.57 18.91
CA ALA A 5 -1.20 -13.08 17.54
C ALA A 5 -2.15 -14.27 17.27
N ALA A 6 -2.68 -14.94 18.30
CA ALA A 6 -3.51 -16.14 18.13
C ALA A 6 -5.00 -15.87 17.90
N VAL A 7 -5.50 -14.66 18.22
CA VAL A 7 -6.93 -14.35 18.06
C VAL A 7 -7.26 -14.19 16.56
N PRO A 8 -8.30 -14.86 16.04
CA PRO A 8 -8.76 -14.66 14.67
C PRO A 8 -9.18 -13.21 14.40
N ILE A 9 -8.84 -12.68 13.23
CA ILE A 9 -9.18 -11.30 12.85
C ILE A 9 -10.69 -11.08 12.79
N SER A 10 -11.46 -12.11 12.41
CA SER A 10 -12.92 -12.08 12.41
C SER A 10 -13.52 -11.87 13.81
N GLU A 11 -12.91 -12.46 14.84
CA GLU A 11 -13.34 -12.28 16.24
C GLU A 11 -13.04 -10.85 16.71
N LEU A 12 -11.85 -10.34 16.41
CA LEU A 12 -11.48 -8.96 16.71
C LEU A 12 -12.36 -7.94 16.00
N LEU A 13 -12.74 -8.21 14.74
CA LEU A 13 -13.68 -7.38 13.99
C LEU A 13 -15.04 -7.35 14.69
N HIS A 14 -15.59 -8.52 15.01
CA HIS A 14 -16.89 -8.64 15.67
C HIS A 14 -16.94 -7.89 17.00
N ASP A 15 -15.86 -7.92 17.78
CA ASP A 15 -15.77 -7.16 19.03
C ASP A 15 -15.60 -5.66 18.82
N ALA A 16 -14.85 -5.25 17.78
CA ALA A 16 -14.71 -3.85 17.41
C ALA A 16 -16.04 -3.24 16.93
N GLU A 17 -16.85 -4.01 16.19
CA GLU A 17 -18.18 -3.60 15.71
C GLU A 17 -19.18 -3.31 16.84
N LYS A 18 -19.00 -3.93 18.02
CA LYS A 18 -19.79 -3.62 19.22
C LYS A 18 -19.51 -2.22 19.79
N GLY A 19 -18.50 -1.50 19.26
CA GLY A 19 -18.25 -0.09 19.53
C GLY A 19 -17.33 0.21 20.72
N GLY A 20 -16.58 -0.76 21.23
CA GLY A 20 -15.64 -0.57 22.33
C GLY A 20 -14.33 0.10 21.90
N CYS A 21 -13.88 1.14 22.62
CA CYS A 21 -12.63 1.85 22.31
C CYS A 21 -11.41 0.91 22.25
N GLN A 22 -11.23 0.04 23.26
CA GLN A 22 -10.09 -0.87 23.30
C GLN A 22 -10.18 -1.94 22.21
N ALA A 23 -11.38 -2.47 21.94
CA ALA A 23 -11.59 -3.45 20.88
C ALA A 23 -11.25 -2.87 19.51
N GLY A 24 -11.68 -1.64 19.22
CA GLY A 24 -11.34 -0.95 17.98
C GLY A 24 -9.84 -0.70 17.82
N ILE A 25 -9.16 -0.25 18.89
CA ILE A 25 -7.69 -0.08 18.88
C ILE A 25 -7.00 -1.40 18.59
N SER A 26 -7.36 -2.46 19.33
CA SER A 26 -6.76 -3.80 19.17
C SER A 26 -6.96 -4.34 17.75
N TYR A 27 -8.15 -4.20 17.18
CA TYR A 27 -8.43 -4.61 15.80
C TYR A 27 -7.55 -3.86 14.79
N LEU A 28 -7.54 -2.52 14.86
CA LEU A 28 -6.74 -1.70 13.93
C LEU A 28 -5.24 -1.95 14.08
N GLN A 29 -4.73 -2.17 15.29
CA GLN A 29 -3.36 -2.58 15.54
C GLN A 29 -3.03 -3.92 14.87
N GLN A 30 -3.92 -4.90 15.01
CA GLN A 30 -3.73 -6.23 14.42
C GLN A 30 -3.77 -6.18 12.89
N LEU A 31 -4.60 -5.34 12.28
CA LEU A 31 -4.54 -5.11 10.83
C LEU A 31 -3.17 -4.56 10.40
N ARG A 32 -2.57 -3.61 11.14
CA ARG A 32 -1.21 -3.10 10.83
C ARG A 32 -0.16 -4.19 10.98
N LEU A 33 -0.18 -4.91 12.09
CA LEU A 33 0.81 -5.94 12.40
C LEU A 33 0.78 -7.09 11.38
N ARG A 34 -0.43 -7.48 10.94
CA ARG A 34 -0.63 -8.55 9.96
C ARG A 34 -0.61 -8.05 8.51
N LYS A 35 -0.39 -6.75 8.28
CA LYS A 35 -0.40 -6.10 6.96
C LYS A 35 -1.67 -6.42 6.15
N MET A 36 -2.81 -6.48 6.83
CA MET A 36 -4.10 -6.77 6.20
C MET A 36 -4.75 -5.48 5.69
N VAL A 37 -5.35 -5.56 4.50
CA VAL A 37 -6.03 -4.44 3.85
C VAL A 37 -7.53 -4.67 3.97
N ASP A 38 -8.21 -3.80 4.72
CA ASP A 38 -9.67 -3.78 4.85
C ASP A 38 -10.15 -2.33 5.02
N PRO A 39 -10.29 -1.57 3.91
CA PRO A 39 -10.57 -0.14 3.97
C PRO A 39 -11.94 0.17 4.59
N HIS A 40 -12.93 -0.69 4.33
CA HIS A 40 -14.29 -0.51 4.85
C HIS A 40 -14.32 -0.63 6.37
N SER A 41 -13.75 -1.69 6.94
CA SER A 41 -13.71 -1.87 8.39
C SER A 41 -12.82 -0.81 9.05
N VAL A 42 -11.68 -0.46 8.45
CA VAL A 42 -10.81 0.61 8.95
C VAL A 42 -11.54 1.93 9.01
N LEU A 43 -12.29 2.30 7.97
CA LEU A 43 -13.09 3.53 7.98
C LEU A 43 -14.19 3.49 9.01
N CYS A 44 -14.96 2.40 9.08
CA CYS A 44 -16.07 2.27 10.04
C CYS A 44 -15.58 2.39 11.48
N ILE A 45 -14.58 1.59 11.86
CA ILE A 45 -14.08 1.52 13.24
C ILE A 45 -13.21 2.73 13.55
N GLY A 46 -12.31 3.11 12.65
CA GLY A 46 -11.40 4.23 12.83
C GLY A 46 -12.12 5.57 12.94
N SER A 47 -13.14 5.83 12.10
CA SER A 47 -13.96 7.04 12.22
C SER A 47 -14.69 7.12 13.57
N GLN A 48 -15.23 6.00 14.06
CA GLN A 48 -15.86 5.93 15.38
C GLN A 48 -14.87 6.21 16.51
N LEU A 49 -13.66 5.66 16.44
CA LEU A 49 -12.59 5.94 17.40
C LEU A 49 -12.22 7.43 17.41
N LEU A 50 -12.04 8.03 16.22
CA LEU A 50 -11.64 9.43 16.08
C LEU A 50 -12.73 10.41 16.52
N THR A 51 -14.01 10.05 16.38
CA THR A 51 -15.15 10.90 16.78
C THR A 51 -15.52 10.73 18.25
N LYS A 52 -15.69 9.50 18.73
CA LYS A 52 -16.20 9.21 20.08
C LYS A 52 -15.11 9.13 21.14
N TYR A 53 -13.90 8.71 20.75
CA TYR A 53 -12.84 8.35 21.68
C TYR A 53 -11.54 9.12 21.48
N SER A 54 -11.53 10.20 20.68
CA SER A 54 -10.32 10.98 20.33
C SER A 54 -9.42 11.33 21.52
N GLY A 55 -10.00 11.70 22.67
CA GLY A 55 -9.26 12.05 23.89
C GLY A 55 -8.72 10.85 24.67
N LYS A 56 -9.22 9.63 24.42
CA LYS A 56 -8.78 8.38 25.06
C LYS A 56 -7.73 7.62 24.25
N LEU A 57 -7.50 8.00 22.99
CA LEU A 57 -6.56 7.29 22.11
C LEU A 57 -5.09 7.47 22.51
N GLY A 58 -4.72 8.57 23.20
CA GLY A 58 -3.32 8.85 23.50
C GLY A 58 -2.46 8.83 22.24
N ASP A 59 -1.37 8.05 22.26
CA ASP A 59 -0.45 7.92 21.12
C ASP A 59 -1.03 7.10 19.96
N GLU A 60 -2.03 6.24 20.20
CA GLU A 60 -2.72 5.49 19.14
C GLU A 60 -3.52 6.40 18.20
N LYS A 61 -3.72 7.66 18.57
CA LYS A 61 -4.42 8.63 17.71
C LYS A 61 -3.74 8.80 16.35
N TRP A 62 -2.41 8.83 16.30
CA TRP A 62 -1.68 9.12 15.05
C TRP A 62 -1.69 7.96 14.07
N PRO A 63 -1.39 6.70 14.49
CA PRO A 63 -1.57 5.53 13.63
C PRO A 63 -3.00 5.36 13.14
N VAL A 64 -4.01 5.64 13.98
CA VAL A 64 -5.43 5.56 13.56
C VAL A 64 -5.75 6.62 12.53
N LEU A 65 -5.31 7.88 12.70
CA LEU A 65 -5.48 8.93 11.70
C LEU A 65 -4.87 8.55 10.35
N GLU A 66 -3.66 7.99 10.35
CA GLU A 66 -2.99 7.57 9.13
C GLU A 66 -3.69 6.40 8.44
N GLN A 67 -4.11 5.38 9.19
CA GLN A 67 -4.89 4.27 8.63
C GLN A 67 -6.22 4.73 8.04
N VAL A 68 -6.94 5.59 8.76
CA VAL A 68 -8.22 6.15 8.27
C VAL A 68 -7.97 7.00 7.02
N LEU A 69 -6.88 7.77 6.96
CA LEU A 69 -6.48 8.49 5.77
C LEU A 69 -6.29 7.53 4.59
N LEU A 70 -5.42 6.53 4.72
CA LEU A 70 -5.13 5.60 3.62
C LEU A 70 -6.39 4.83 3.16
N ALA A 71 -7.20 4.36 4.10
CA ALA A 71 -8.47 3.71 3.80
C ALA A 71 -9.46 4.66 3.11
N SER A 72 -9.50 5.94 3.52
CA SER A 72 -10.36 6.96 2.91
C SER A 72 -9.98 7.26 1.47
N LEU A 73 -8.68 7.24 1.13
CA LEU A 73 -8.24 7.40 -0.26
C LEU A 73 -8.73 6.24 -1.13
N GLN A 74 -8.65 5.01 -0.65
CA GLN A 74 -9.11 3.83 -1.38
C GLN A 74 -10.63 3.80 -1.55
N ALA A 75 -11.38 4.33 -0.57
CA ALA A 75 -12.84 4.36 -0.60
C ALA A 75 -13.43 5.64 -1.24
N GLY A 76 -12.62 6.62 -1.64
CA GLY A 76 -13.08 7.92 -2.12
C GLY A 76 -13.80 8.77 -1.05
N ALA A 77 -13.46 8.60 0.23
CA ALA A 77 -14.06 9.32 1.35
C ALA A 77 -13.27 10.62 1.66
N ASP A 78 -13.37 11.61 0.78
CA ASP A 78 -12.52 12.82 0.78
C ASP A 78 -12.57 13.63 2.08
N ASP A 79 -13.73 13.70 2.74
CA ASP A 79 -13.85 14.42 4.01
C ASP A 79 -12.93 13.81 5.10
N TRP A 80 -12.85 12.48 5.13
CA TRP A 80 -11.99 11.76 6.07
C TRP A 80 -10.52 11.92 5.73
N SER A 81 -10.16 11.86 4.45
CA SER A 81 -8.78 12.04 3.99
C SER A 81 -8.29 13.44 4.34
N ALA A 82 -9.09 14.48 4.09
CA ALA A 82 -8.79 15.86 4.40
C ALA A 82 -8.66 16.11 5.91
N TYR A 83 -9.59 15.60 6.71
CA TYR A 83 -9.55 15.72 8.17
C TYR A 83 -8.29 15.08 8.77
N CYS A 84 -7.98 13.86 8.34
CA CYS A 84 -6.83 13.12 8.84
C CYS A 84 -5.51 13.79 8.43
N LEU A 85 -5.38 14.17 7.16
CA LEU A 85 -4.17 14.81 6.65
C LEU A 85 -3.91 16.14 7.37
N LYS A 86 -4.94 16.98 7.55
CA LYS A 86 -4.83 18.25 8.28
C LYS A 86 -4.34 18.04 9.71
N SER A 87 -4.86 17.02 10.39
CA SER A 87 -4.47 16.68 11.76
C SER A 87 -3.02 16.21 11.86
N LEU A 88 -2.58 15.36 10.92
CA LEU A 88 -1.22 14.85 10.85
C LEU A 88 -0.21 15.95 10.49
N LYS A 89 -0.50 16.80 9.49
CA LYS A 89 0.32 17.97 9.13
C LYS A 89 0.53 18.92 10.31
N LYS A 90 -0.54 19.20 11.07
CA LYS A 90 -0.45 20.07 12.25
C LYS A 90 0.49 19.50 13.31
N ARG A 91 0.50 18.18 13.52
CA ARG A 91 1.32 17.54 14.56
C ARG A 91 2.76 17.30 14.13
N PHE A 92 2.98 16.98 12.85
CA PHE A 92 4.27 16.57 12.29
C PHE A 92 4.58 17.31 10.97
N PRO A 93 4.75 18.64 11.00
CA PRO A 93 4.85 19.46 9.79
C PRO A 93 6.09 19.20 8.92
N LYS A 94 7.14 18.61 9.49
CA LYS A 94 8.41 18.30 8.80
C LYS A 94 8.64 16.79 8.60
N SER A 95 7.62 15.97 8.79
CA SER A 95 7.77 14.52 8.68
C SER A 95 7.69 14.07 7.22
N HIS A 96 8.73 13.40 6.73
CA HIS A 96 8.72 12.73 5.42
C HIS A 96 7.55 11.76 5.28
N ARG A 97 7.18 11.05 6.36
CA ARG A 97 6.01 10.18 6.39
C ARG A 97 4.71 10.94 6.10
N VAL A 98 4.54 12.13 6.68
CA VAL A 98 3.37 12.98 6.42
C VAL A 98 3.42 13.61 5.04
N GLN A 99 4.61 14.02 4.57
CA GLN A 99 4.79 14.51 3.20
C GLN A 99 4.43 13.43 2.18
N ARG A 100 4.84 12.17 2.38
CA ARG A 100 4.38 11.06 1.53
C ARG A 100 2.86 10.98 1.47
N LEU A 101 2.16 11.06 2.60
CA LEU A 101 0.69 11.07 2.63
C LEU A 101 0.10 12.24 1.81
N VAL A 102 0.80 13.37 1.67
CA VAL A 102 0.41 14.44 0.74
C VAL A 102 0.48 13.98 -0.71
N GLY A 103 1.61 13.37 -1.10
CA GLY A 103 1.76 12.78 -2.44
C GLY A 103 0.67 11.75 -2.73
N GLN A 104 0.36 10.86 -1.77
CA GLN A 104 -0.71 9.87 -1.94
C GLN A 104 -2.09 10.52 -2.10
N CYS A 105 -2.36 11.65 -1.42
CA CYS A 105 -3.58 12.42 -1.62
C CYS A 105 -3.63 13.09 -3.00
N ASN A 106 -2.49 13.49 -3.57
CA ASN A 106 -2.43 14.05 -4.93
C ASN A 106 -2.66 12.95 -5.97
N GLU A 107 -2.03 11.79 -5.80
CA GLU A 107 -2.29 10.60 -6.64
C GLU A 107 -3.76 10.20 -6.64
N ALA A 108 -4.41 10.18 -5.48
CA ALA A 108 -5.83 9.84 -5.37
C ALA A 108 -6.75 10.84 -6.11
N ARG A 109 -6.27 12.07 -6.35
CA ARG A 109 -6.97 13.09 -7.14
C ARG A 109 -6.59 13.06 -8.63
N GLY A 110 -5.67 12.19 -9.03
CA GLY A 110 -5.10 12.14 -10.37
C GLY A 110 -4.09 13.25 -10.68
N ASP A 111 -3.63 13.97 -9.66
CA ASP A 111 -2.61 15.02 -9.80
C ASP A 111 -1.22 14.42 -9.58
N TYR A 112 -0.74 13.69 -10.58
CA TYR A 112 0.52 12.95 -10.51
C TYR A 112 1.73 13.87 -10.53
N ASP A 113 1.67 14.99 -11.25
CA ASP A 113 2.74 16.01 -11.25
C ASP A 113 2.96 16.55 -9.84
N ALA A 114 1.90 16.95 -9.14
CA ALA A 114 2.01 17.44 -7.76
C ALA A 114 2.40 16.32 -6.77
N ALA A 115 2.16 15.05 -7.09
CA ALA A 115 2.65 13.94 -6.28
C ALA A 115 4.16 13.75 -6.48
N GLU A 116 4.64 13.81 -7.73
CA GLU A 116 6.04 13.69 -8.10
C GLU A 116 6.89 14.80 -7.47
N GLU A 117 6.46 16.06 -7.55
CA GLU A 117 7.16 17.19 -6.89
C GLU A 117 7.35 16.96 -5.38
N VAL A 118 6.32 16.41 -4.71
CA VAL A 118 6.40 16.10 -3.27
C VAL A 118 7.42 15.00 -3.01
N TYR A 119 7.45 13.96 -3.84
CA TYR A 119 8.38 12.86 -3.66
C TYR A 119 9.81 13.24 -4.00
N GLU A 120 10.04 13.98 -5.07
CA GLU A 120 11.36 14.51 -5.42
C GLU A 120 11.93 15.38 -4.30
N GLY A 121 11.11 16.26 -3.71
CA GLY A 121 11.54 17.06 -2.55
C GLY A 121 11.95 16.22 -1.33
N ILE A 122 11.34 15.06 -1.11
CA ILE A 122 11.80 14.11 -0.07
C ILE A 122 13.13 13.46 -0.48
N MET A 123 13.26 13.05 -1.75
CA MET A 123 14.46 12.38 -2.26
C MET A 123 15.69 13.31 -2.29
N GLU A 124 15.51 14.62 -2.43
CA GLU A 124 16.59 15.62 -2.29
C GLU A 124 17.17 15.63 -0.87
N GLU A 125 16.33 15.43 0.15
CA GLU A 125 16.75 15.40 1.56
C GLU A 125 17.22 14.01 2.01
N ALA A 126 16.64 12.94 1.46
CA ALA A 126 16.86 11.55 1.84
C ALA A 126 16.87 10.63 0.61
N SER A 127 18.02 10.59 -0.08
CA SER A 127 18.17 9.84 -1.35
C SER A 127 18.05 8.31 -1.20
N ASP A 128 18.13 7.78 0.02
CA ASP A 128 18.02 6.36 0.35
C ASP A 128 16.63 5.96 0.88
N ASP A 129 15.64 6.86 0.82
CA ASP A 129 14.27 6.57 1.24
C ASP A 129 13.53 5.67 0.24
N MET A 130 13.76 4.36 0.40
CA MET A 130 13.13 3.30 -0.39
C MET A 130 11.60 3.34 -0.39
N VAL A 131 10.96 3.88 0.66
CA VAL A 131 9.50 3.99 0.69
C VAL A 131 9.02 5.07 -0.25
N THR A 132 9.75 6.18 -0.33
CA THR A 132 9.47 7.27 -1.27
C THR A 132 9.75 6.85 -2.72
N GLU A 133 10.83 6.12 -3.00
CA GLU A 133 11.09 5.59 -4.35
C GLU A 133 9.95 4.70 -4.86
N LYS A 134 9.47 3.76 -4.03
CA LYS A 134 8.30 2.94 -4.38
C LYS A 134 7.04 3.78 -4.67
N ARG A 135 6.87 4.91 -3.97
CA ARG A 135 5.74 5.82 -4.24
C ARG A 135 5.91 6.60 -5.53
N LYS A 136 7.13 6.97 -5.92
CA LYS A 136 7.41 7.57 -7.25
C LYS A 136 7.04 6.62 -8.36
N LEU A 137 7.48 5.36 -8.27
CA LEU A 137 7.08 4.33 -9.22
C LEU A 137 5.55 4.20 -9.27
N ALA A 138 4.87 4.09 -8.12
CA ALA A 138 3.42 4.00 -8.07
C ALA A 138 2.71 5.22 -8.70
N ALA A 139 3.19 6.44 -8.45
CA ALA A 139 2.66 7.66 -9.07
C ALA A 139 2.83 7.62 -10.59
N LYS A 140 4.02 7.22 -11.07
CA LYS A 140 4.27 7.09 -12.51
C LYS A 140 3.34 6.07 -13.16
N LEU A 141 3.16 4.92 -12.53
CA LEU A 141 2.23 3.88 -13.02
C LEU A 141 0.78 4.33 -12.98
N GLY A 142 0.39 5.18 -12.03
CA GLY A 142 -0.93 5.81 -12.00
C GLY A 142 -1.14 6.77 -13.18
N GLU A 143 -0.13 7.56 -13.52
CA GLU A 143 -0.16 8.53 -14.62
C GLU A 143 -0.25 7.83 -15.99
N VAL A 144 0.66 6.89 -16.27
CA VAL A 144 0.81 6.30 -17.61
C VAL A 144 0.11 4.96 -17.77
N GLY A 145 -0.33 4.33 -16.67
CA GLY A 145 -0.88 2.98 -16.64
C GLY A 145 0.20 1.88 -16.66
N PRO A 146 0.06 0.81 -15.87
CA PRO A 146 1.12 -0.19 -15.69
C PRO A 146 1.36 -1.08 -16.93
N THR A 147 0.36 -1.24 -17.79
CA THR A 147 0.44 -2.11 -18.99
C THR A 147 0.85 -1.36 -20.25
N THR A 148 1.04 -0.04 -20.19
CA THR A 148 1.48 0.75 -21.34
C THR A 148 2.99 0.61 -21.55
N ALA A 149 3.48 1.05 -22.72
CA ALA A 149 4.92 1.05 -22.99
C ALA A 149 5.71 1.84 -21.94
N GLY A 150 5.19 3.01 -21.53
CA GLY A 150 5.79 3.83 -20.49
C GLY A 150 5.75 3.17 -19.10
N GLY A 151 4.68 2.43 -18.78
CA GLY A 151 4.59 1.66 -17.54
C GLY A 151 5.61 0.53 -17.46
N VAL A 152 5.75 -0.25 -18.55
CA VAL A 152 6.76 -1.32 -18.64
C VAL A 152 8.18 -0.76 -18.55
N GLU A 153 8.45 0.38 -19.18
CA GLU A 153 9.74 1.05 -19.11
C GLU A 153 10.05 1.50 -17.67
N ALA A 154 9.09 2.14 -16.99
CA ALA A 154 9.25 2.57 -15.61
C ALA A 154 9.53 1.40 -14.66
N LEU A 155 8.76 0.30 -14.78
CA LEU A 155 8.99 -0.91 -13.99
C LEU A 155 10.34 -1.57 -14.29
N SER A 156 10.73 -1.63 -15.56
CA SER A 156 12.01 -2.24 -15.98
C SER A 156 13.20 -1.43 -15.47
N SER A 157 13.09 -0.10 -15.50
CA SER A 157 14.10 0.79 -14.92
C SER A 157 14.21 0.61 -13.40
N ASP A 158 13.09 0.40 -12.71
CA ASP A 158 13.09 0.16 -11.26
C ASP A 158 13.79 -1.16 -10.91
N ILE A 159 13.47 -2.26 -11.61
CA ILE A 159 14.12 -3.56 -11.44
C ILE A 159 15.64 -3.48 -11.67
N ALA A 160 16.08 -2.69 -12.66
CA ALA A 160 17.51 -2.52 -12.92
C ALA A 160 18.27 -1.97 -11.68
N ASN A 161 17.60 -1.11 -10.90
CA ASN A 161 18.13 -0.55 -9.66
C ASN A 161 17.87 -1.46 -8.43
N PHE A 162 16.73 -2.16 -8.41
CA PHE A 162 16.24 -2.93 -7.25
C PHE A 162 15.88 -4.37 -7.63
N GLN A 163 16.86 -5.14 -8.09
CA GLN A 163 16.66 -6.50 -8.62
C GLN A 163 16.04 -7.50 -7.63
N THR A 164 16.10 -7.22 -6.33
CA THR A 164 15.51 -8.09 -5.29
C THR A 164 14.05 -7.77 -4.99
N ASP A 165 13.45 -6.77 -5.64
CA ASP A 165 12.05 -6.41 -5.41
C ASP A 165 11.10 -7.34 -6.17
N THR A 166 10.68 -8.39 -5.48
CA THR A 166 9.80 -9.41 -6.05
C THR A 166 8.43 -8.88 -6.46
N GLU A 167 7.94 -7.82 -5.79
CA GLU A 167 6.65 -7.22 -6.12
C GLU A 167 6.70 -6.53 -7.47
N VAL A 168 7.80 -5.83 -7.77
CA VAL A 168 8.00 -5.15 -9.06
C VAL A 168 8.21 -6.17 -10.18
N TRP A 169 8.95 -7.27 -9.93
CA TRP A 169 9.05 -8.39 -10.86
C TRP A 169 7.67 -8.99 -11.23
N GLN A 170 6.80 -9.18 -10.25
CA GLN A 170 5.43 -9.65 -10.49
C GLN A 170 4.65 -8.64 -11.34
N GLN A 171 4.77 -7.34 -11.06
CA GLN A 171 4.10 -6.30 -11.86
C GLN A 171 4.58 -6.26 -13.31
N VAL A 172 5.87 -6.40 -13.57
CA VAL A 172 6.42 -6.51 -14.94
C VAL A 172 5.88 -7.75 -15.64
N ALA A 173 5.84 -8.89 -14.94
CA ALA A 173 5.29 -10.12 -15.51
C ALA A 173 3.83 -9.94 -15.93
N MET A 174 3.01 -9.31 -15.07
CA MET A 174 1.62 -9.00 -15.39
C MET A 174 1.48 -8.03 -16.56
N ALA A 175 2.35 -7.02 -16.64
CA ALA A 175 2.36 -6.06 -17.76
C ALA A 175 2.69 -6.75 -19.09
N TYR A 176 3.70 -7.64 -19.12
CA TYR A 176 4.01 -8.44 -20.30
C TYR A 176 2.88 -9.40 -20.68
N ALA A 177 2.30 -10.10 -19.70
CA ALA A 177 1.19 -11.01 -19.93
C ALA A 177 -0.03 -10.28 -20.53
N ALA A 178 -0.35 -9.08 -20.04
CA ALA A 178 -1.43 -8.24 -20.59
C ALA A 178 -1.21 -7.83 -22.05
N GLN A 179 0.04 -7.82 -22.52
CA GLN A 179 0.41 -7.55 -23.91
C GLN A 179 0.57 -8.82 -24.76
N GLY A 180 0.27 -10.00 -24.21
CA GLY A 180 0.45 -11.29 -24.89
C GLY A 180 1.91 -11.77 -24.95
N GLN A 181 2.83 -11.09 -24.27
CA GLN A 181 4.25 -11.44 -24.20
C GLN A 181 4.49 -12.52 -23.13
N VAL A 182 3.92 -13.70 -23.34
CA VAL A 182 3.88 -14.77 -22.33
C VAL A 182 5.26 -15.34 -21.95
N GLN A 183 6.22 -15.33 -22.87
CA GLN A 183 7.58 -15.84 -22.59
C GLN A 183 8.34 -14.89 -21.65
N GLN A 184 8.24 -13.58 -21.88
CA GLN A 184 8.82 -12.56 -21.02
C GLN A 184 8.18 -12.57 -19.63
N ALA A 185 6.85 -12.73 -19.58
CA ALA A 185 6.13 -12.89 -18.32
C ALA A 185 6.60 -14.15 -17.56
N ALA A 186 6.80 -15.27 -18.24
CA ALA A 186 7.32 -16.50 -17.64
C ALA A 186 8.73 -16.28 -17.04
N TYR A 187 9.64 -15.64 -17.78
CA TYR A 187 10.97 -15.28 -17.29
C TYR A 187 10.92 -14.45 -15.99
N CYS A 188 10.07 -13.42 -15.94
CA CYS A 188 9.90 -12.64 -14.72
C CYS A 188 9.43 -13.51 -13.53
N PHE A 189 8.55 -14.50 -13.77
CA PHE A 189 8.13 -15.42 -12.72
C PHE A 189 9.20 -16.44 -12.30
N GLU A 190 10.17 -16.77 -13.15
CA GLU A 190 11.34 -17.55 -12.75
C GLU A 190 12.12 -16.81 -11.65
N GLU A 191 12.41 -15.52 -11.84
CA GLU A 191 13.06 -14.67 -10.84
C GLU A 191 12.24 -14.57 -9.53
N VAL A 192 10.91 -14.41 -9.66
CA VAL A 192 10.00 -14.39 -8.49
C VAL A 192 10.05 -15.71 -7.72
N LEU A 193 10.12 -16.85 -8.41
CA LEU A 193 10.16 -18.17 -7.79
C LEU A 193 11.52 -18.47 -7.14
N LEU A 194 12.62 -17.91 -7.64
CA LEU A 194 13.92 -18.00 -6.96
C LEU A 194 13.86 -17.34 -5.57
N ALA A 195 13.16 -16.22 -5.45
CA ALA A 195 13.00 -15.50 -4.18
C ALA A 195 11.87 -16.06 -3.29
N MET A 196 10.79 -16.56 -3.88
CA MET A 196 9.59 -17.04 -3.17
C MET A 196 9.16 -18.46 -3.63
N PRO A 197 9.99 -19.49 -3.40
CA PRO A 197 9.80 -20.83 -3.97
C PRO A 197 8.61 -21.60 -3.38
N HIS A 198 8.06 -21.16 -2.25
CA HIS A 198 6.95 -21.82 -1.57
C HIS A 198 5.60 -21.13 -1.80
N SER A 199 5.58 -20.04 -2.58
CA SER A 199 4.34 -19.34 -2.91
C SER A 199 3.54 -20.14 -3.93
N ILE A 200 2.50 -20.84 -3.46
CA ILE A 200 1.59 -21.62 -4.33
C ILE A 200 0.99 -20.72 -5.42
N TYR A 201 0.67 -19.47 -5.08
CA TYR A 201 0.19 -18.48 -6.04
C TYR A 201 1.18 -18.31 -7.21
N ASN A 202 2.45 -18.05 -6.92
CA ASN A 202 3.47 -17.84 -7.96
C ASN A 202 3.73 -19.11 -8.78
N ILE A 203 3.72 -20.28 -8.14
CA ILE A 203 3.92 -21.58 -8.83
C ILE A 203 2.80 -21.81 -9.84
N LEU A 204 1.54 -21.58 -9.44
CA LEU A 204 0.39 -21.76 -10.32
C LEU A 204 0.39 -20.75 -11.46
N THR A 205 0.65 -19.46 -11.19
CA THR A 205 0.73 -18.44 -12.23
C THR A 205 1.83 -18.74 -13.25
N TYR A 206 3.00 -19.19 -12.79
CA TYR A 206 4.08 -19.61 -13.68
C TYR A 206 3.67 -20.81 -14.56
N ALA A 207 3.03 -21.82 -13.98
CA ALA A 207 2.55 -22.98 -14.73
C ALA A 207 1.51 -22.59 -15.81
N GLU A 208 0.61 -21.65 -15.51
CA GLU A 208 -0.37 -21.13 -16.47
C GLU A 208 0.30 -20.38 -17.63
N LEU A 209 1.35 -19.61 -17.35
CA LEU A 209 2.15 -18.91 -18.37
C LEU A 209 2.87 -19.90 -19.29
N LEU A 210 3.47 -20.96 -18.73
CA LEU A 210 4.12 -22.02 -19.53
C LEU A 210 3.12 -22.75 -20.42
N ALA A 211 1.97 -23.15 -19.87
CA ALA A 211 0.91 -23.79 -20.63
C ALA A 211 0.42 -22.89 -21.79
N SER A 212 0.29 -21.58 -21.53
CA SER A 212 -0.07 -20.59 -22.55
C SER A 212 1.02 -20.42 -23.62
N ALA A 213 2.29 -20.63 -23.26
CA ALA A 213 3.42 -20.64 -24.18
C ALA A 213 3.60 -21.98 -24.93
N GLY A 214 2.79 -23.00 -24.62
CA GLY A 214 2.83 -24.33 -25.25
C GLY A 214 3.92 -25.26 -24.70
N GLN A 215 4.34 -25.05 -23.44
CA GLN A 215 5.33 -25.86 -22.74
C GLN A 215 4.69 -26.76 -21.68
#